data_AF-A0A3S4LT04-F1
#
_entry.id   AF-A0A3S4LT04-F1
#
_cell.length_a   1.000
_cell.length_b   1.000
_cell.length_c   1.000
_cell.angle_alpha   90.00
_cell.angle_beta   90.00
_cell.angle_gamma   90.00
#
_symmetry.space_group_name_H-M   'P 1'
#
loop_
_entity.id
_entity.type
_entity.pdbx_description
1 polymer ?
#
loop_
_entity_poly.entity_id
_entity_poly.type
_entity_poly.pdbx_seq_one_letter_code
_entity_poly.pdbx_strand_id
1 'polypeptide(L)'
;MGYQAAKLLHRLLAREEMPLQRILVPPVRVIARRSTDYRSLTDPAVIQAMHFIRNHACKGIKVEQVLDAVGISRSNLEKTF
;
A
#
# COMPACT_ATOMS: atom_id res chain seq x y z
N MET A 1 18.19 -12.64 4.61
CA MET A 1 17.87 -14.01 5.08
C MET A 1 18.82 -15.05 4.46
N GLY A 2 18.77 -15.31 3.14
CA GLY A 2 19.57 -16.38 2.51
C GLY A 2 21.09 -16.32 2.72
N TYR A 3 21.67 -15.11 2.72
CA TYR A 3 23.11 -14.94 2.98
C TYR A 3 23.54 -15.44 4.38
N GLN A 4 22.77 -15.08 5.42
CA GLN A 4 23.06 -15.52 6.80
C GLN A 4 22.86 -17.03 6.96
N ALA A 5 21.86 -17.61 6.28
CA ALA A 5 21.62 -19.04 6.29
C ALA A 5 22.79 -19.83 5.67
N ALA A 6 23.27 -19.40 4.50
CA ALA A 6 24.43 -20.02 3.85
C ALA A 6 25.70 -19.90 4.70
N LYS A 7 25.92 -18.75 5.34
CA LYS A 7 27.06 -18.54 6.27
C LYS A 7 27.00 -19.48 7.48
N LEU A 8 25.80 -19.71 8.03
CA LEU A 8 25.60 -20.63 9.15
C LEU A 8 25.80 -22.09 8.70
N LEU A 9 25.28 -22.46 7.54
CA LEU A 9 25.48 -23.81 6.98
C LEU A 9 26.96 -24.13 6.76
N HIS A 10 27.74 -23.20 6.22
CA HIS A 10 29.17 -23.40 6.03
C HIS A 10 29.92 -23.70 7.35
N ARG A 11 29.54 -23.03 8.44
CA ARG A 11 30.10 -23.27 9.78
C ARG A 11 29.71 -24.62 10.36
N LEU A 12 28.46 -25.05 10.16
CA LEU A 12 28.03 -26.39 10.55
C LEU A 12 28.75 -27.49 9.77
N LEU A 13 28.98 -27.29 8.47
CA LEU A 13 29.77 -28.22 7.65
C LEU A 13 31.23 -28.30 8.11
N ALA A 14 31.77 -27.22 8.69
CA ALA A 14 33.09 -27.20 9.32
C ALA A 14 33.12 -27.86 10.72
N ARG A 15 32.02 -28.50 11.16
CA ARG A 15 31.85 -29.15 12.48
C ARG A 15 32.08 -28.22 13.68
N GLU A 16 31.78 -26.93 13.50
CA GLU A 16 31.82 -25.97 14.60
C GLU A 16 30.65 -26.25 15.58
N GLU A 17 30.96 -26.54 16.85
CA GLU A 17 29.93 -26.71 17.87
C GLU A 17 29.27 -25.37 18.18
N MET A 18 28.00 -25.24 17.81
CA MET A 18 27.21 -24.04 18.10
C MET A 18 25.88 -24.42 18.74
N PRO A 19 25.44 -23.69 19.78
CA PRO A 19 24.09 -23.82 20.29
C PRO A 19 23.07 -23.41 19.21
N LEU A 20 21.85 -23.94 19.29
CA LEU A 20 20.76 -23.62 18.37
C LEU A 20 20.54 -22.10 18.26
N GLN A 21 20.96 -21.50 17.15
CA GLN A 21 20.83 -20.07 16.92
C GLN A 21 19.46 -19.73 16.32
N ARG A 22 18.69 -18.90 17.03
CA ARG A 22 17.46 -18.28 16.50
C ARG A 22 17.79 -16.86 16.02
N ILE A 23 18.04 -16.71 14.72
CA ILE A 23 18.38 -15.42 14.12
C ILE A 23 17.10 -14.78 13.56
N LEU A 24 16.65 -13.70 14.16
CA LEU A 24 15.56 -12.88 13.64
C LEU A 24 16.12 -11.87 12.62
N VAL A 25 15.61 -11.92 11.39
CA VAL A 25 16.01 -11.00 10.33
C VAL A 25 14.93 -9.93 10.17
N PRO A 26 15.22 -8.65 10.47
CA PRO A 26 14.24 -7.58 10.33
C PRO A 26 13.92 -7.32 8.84
N PRO A 27 12.73 -6.80 8.54
CA PRO A 27 12.42 -6.33 7.19
C PRO A 27 13.31 -5.13 6.84
N VAL A 28 13.65 -5.00 5.55
CA VAL A 28 14.53 -3.91 5.08
C VAL A 28 13.84 -2.56 5.18
N ARG A 29 12.60 -2.47 4.69
CA ARG A 29 11.73 -1.28 4.76
C ARG A 29 10.33 -1.62 4.25
N VAL A 30 9.38 -0.75 4.57
CA VAL A 30 8.06 -0.74 3.91
C VAL A 30 8.17 0.04 2.61
N ILE A 31 7.70 -0.54 1.50
CA ILE A 31 7.59 0.16 0.22
C ILE A 31 6.15 0.62 0.07
N ALA A 32 5.92 1.93 0.20
CA ALA A 32 4.60 2.51 0.00
C ALA A 32 4.15 2.31 -1.45
N ARG A 33 2.91 1.83 -1.62
CA ARG A 33 2.26 1.65 -2.91
C ARG A 33 0.87 2.26 -2.86
N ARG A 34 0.17 2.28 -4.00
CA ARG A 34 -1.19 2.83 -4.10
C ARG A 34 -2.18 2.21 -3.11
N SER A 35 -1.99 0.95 -2.72
CA SER A 35 -2.82 0.28 -1.70
C SER A 35 -2.72 0.92 -0.30
N THR A 36 -1.66 1.68 -0.03
CA THR A 36 -1.39 2.34 1.25
C THR A 36 -1.32 3.86 1.12
N ASP A 37 -1.71 4.43 -0.04
CA ASP A 37 -1.80 5.88 -0.24
C ASP A 37 -3.10 6.43 0.36
N TYR A 38 -3.23 6.25 1.67
CA TYR A 38 -4.31 6.78 2.48
C TYR A 38 -4.05 8.26 2.71
N ARG A 39 -5.06 9.08 2.39
CA ARG A 39 -5.14 10.48 2.77
C ARG A 39 -6.24 10.58 3.82
N SER A 40 -6.15 11.54 4.74
CA SER A 40 -7.15 11.79 5.78
C SER A 40 -8.47 12.31 5.19
N LEU A 41 -9.11 11.50 4.36
CA LEU A 41 -10.43 11.73 3.80
C LEU A 41 -11.44 11.16 4.79
N THR A 42 -12.29 12.02 5.33
CA THR A 42 -13.30 11.64 6.33
C THR A 42 -14.69 11.52 5.70
N ASP A 43 -14.96 12.28 4.64
CA ASP A 43 -16.25 12.26 3.95
C ASP A 43 -16.35 11.03 3.01
N PRO A 44 -17.34 10.14 3.22
CA PRO A 44 -17.60 9.00 2.35
C PRO A 44 -17.76 9.37 0.87
N ALA A 45 -18.37 10.52 0.58
CA ALA A 45 -18.58 11.00 -0.79
C ALA A 45 -17.25 11.32 -1.49
N VAL A 46 -16.33 11.98 -0.77
CA VAL A 46 -14.99 12.32 -1.28
C VAL A 46 -14.16 11.06 -1.46
N ILE A 47 -14.26 10.09 -0.54
CA ILE A 47 -13.57 8.79 -0.65
C ILE A 47 -14.01 8.08 -1.93
N GLN A 48 -15.31 7.99 -2.18
CA GLN A 48 -15.88 7.32 -3.34
C GLN A 48 -15.52 8.05 -4.65
N ALA A 49 -15.61 9.39 -4.66
CA ALA A 49 -15.22 10.21 -5.80
C ALA A 49 -13.74 10.03 -6.15
N MET A 50 -12.85 10.13 -5.15
CA MET A 50 -11.41 9.94 -5.32
C MET A 50 -11.09 8.52 -5.80
N HIS A 51 -11.81 7.51 -5.31
CA HIS A 51 -11.66 6.14 -5.78
C HIS A 51 -12.04 6.00 -7.26
N PHE A 52 -13.18 6.58 -7.66
CA PHE A 52 -13.65 6.57 -9.04
C PHE A 52 -12.66 7.27 -9.98
N ILE A 53 -12.19 8.47 -9.62
CA ILE A 53 -11.20 9.24 -10.38
C ILE A 53 -9.91 8.43 -10.53
N ARG A 54 -9.38 7.88 -9.43
CA ARG A 54 -8.12 7.09 -9.47
C ARG A 54 -8.21 5.88 -10.41
N ASN A 55 -9.39 5.30 -10.61
CA ASN A 55 -9.59 4.12 -11.50
C ASN A 55 -9.87 4.50 -12.96
N HIS A 56 -10.40 5.70 -13.21
CA HIS A 56 -10.89 6.10 -14.54
C HIS A 56 -10.23 7.35 -15.13
N ALA A 57 -9.31 8.01 -14.41
CA ALA A 57 -8.64 9.25 -14.85
C ALA A 57 -8.02 9.15 -16.25
N CYS A 58 -7.39 8.02 -16.58
CA CYS A 58 -6.73 7.82 -17.88
C CYS A 58 -7.70 7.64 -19.06
N LYS A 59 -9.01 7.55 -18.81
CA LYS A 59 -10.05 7.37 -19.84
C LYS A 59 -10.68 8.69 -20.30
N GLY A 60 -10.22 9.83 -19.78
CA GLY A 60 -10.78 11.15 -20.12
C GLY A 60 -12.17 11.40 -19.50
N ILE A 61 -12.33 11.06 -18.22
CA ILE A 61 -13.60 11.23 -17.51
C ILE A 61 -13.98 12.71 -17.31
N LYS A 62 -15.29 12.99 -17.31
CA LYS A 62 -15.87 14.30 -16.99
C LYS A 62 -16.36 14.36 -15.55
N VAL A 63 -16.50 15.58 -15.02
CA VAL A 63 -17.01 15.84 -13.66
C VAL A 63 -18.39 15.21 -13.44
N GLU A 64 -19.26 15.25 -14.45
CA GLU A 64 -20.60 14.64 -14.41
C GLU A 64 -20.55 13.14 -14.09
N GLN A 65 -19.59 12.41 -14.67
CA GLN A 65 -19.43 10.97 -14.44
C GLN A 65 -18.97 10.65 -13.01
N VAL A 66 -18.26 11.58 -12.37
CA VAL A 66 -17.88 11.44 -10.95
C VAL A 66 -19.10 11.69 -10.06
N LEU A 67 -19.93 12.68 -10.40
CA LEU A 67 -21.16 12.98 -9.68
C LEU A 67 -22.15 11.82 -9.76
N ASP A 68 -22.32 11.24 -10.95
CA ASP A 68 -23.16 10.05 -11.17
C ASP A 68 -22.69 8.84 -10.34
N ALA A 69 -21.38 8.68 -10.18
CA ALA A 69 -20.80 7.57 -9.42
C ALA A 69 -20.94 7.72 -7.89
N VAL A 70 -21.11 8.95 -7.39
CA VAL A 70 -21.19 9.26 -5.95
C VAL A 70 -22.63 9.56 -5.51
N GLY A 71 -23.49 10.02 -6.43
CA GLY A 71 -24.89 10.29 -6.18
C GLY A 71 -25.18 11.59 -5.43
N ILE A 72 -24.26 12.57 -5.48
CA ILE A 72 -24.45 13.89 -4.84
C ILE A 72 -24.36 15.04 -5.83
N SER A 73 -24.95 16.18 -5.48
CA SER A 73 -24.93 17.37 -6.33
C SER A 73 -23.54 17.98 -6.42
N ARG A 74 -23.25 18.63 -7.56
CA ARG A 74 -21.95 19.28 -7.82
C ARG A 74 -21.53 20.23 -6.69
N SER A 75 -22.43 21.11 -6.27
CA SER A 75 -22.15 22.10 -5.22
C SER A 75 -21.88 21.49 -3.86
N ASN A 76 -22.39 20.29 -3.58
CA ASN A 76 -22.12 19.60 -2.32
C ASN A 76 -20.75 18.90 -2.38
N LEU A 77 -20.44 18.25 -3.50
CA LEU A 77 -19.15 17.61 -3.73
C LEU A 77 -18.00 18.65 -3.74
N GLU A 78 -18.19 19.79 -4.41
CA GLU A 78 -17.19 20.86 -4.47
C GLU A 78 -16.94 21.55 -3.12
N LYS A 79 -17.89 21.49 -2.19
CA LYS A 79 -17.72 22.03 -0.84
C LYS A 79 -16.92 21.10 0.08
N THR A 80 -16.94 19.80 -0.19
CA THR A 80 -16.30 18.79 0.66
C THR A 80 -14.97 18.27 0.11
N PHE A 81 -14.70 18.48 -1.19
CA PHE A 81 -13.40 18.26 -1.83
C PHE A 81 -12.34 19.29 -1.45
#